data_AF-A0A4S8I9N0-F1
#
_entry.id   AF-A0A4S8I9N0-F1
#
_cell.length_a   1.000
_cell.length_b   1.000
_cell.length_c   1.000
_cell.angle_alpha   90.00
_cell.angle_beta   90.00
_cell.angle_gamma   90.00
#
_symmetry.space_group_name_H-M   'P 1'
#
loop_
_entity.id
_entity.type
_entity.pdbx_description
1 polymer ?
#
loop_
_entity_poly.entity_id
_entity_poly.type
_entity_poly.pdbx_seq_one_letter_code
_entity_poly.pdbx_strand_id
1 'polypeptide(L)'
;MAATHIALFASSLAVLLLLVQGSPPGPVVQCRSGNTNCTVTNGYGAFPDRSTCRVAAVAYPSTEQELLLAVSDATEKQQHMKAVTMYSHSIPKLSCPGGPSGQGLVISTQRLNRSVTVDMATSRMTFEAGITLRALLDAAAARGLALPHSPYWQGMTLGGLLSTWLAREFGVRERLGGARICGRDEAGGSKSGPGERILRQDR
;
A
#
# COMPACT_ATOMS: atom_id res chain seq x y z
N MET A 1 -33.97 39.95 -13.13
CA MET A 1 -34.38 38.65 -12.56
C MET A 1 -33.47 37.50 -13.01
N ALA A 2 -33.26 37.24 -14.31
CA ALA A 2 -32.42 36.12 -14.76
C ALA A 2 -30.95 36.20 -14.26
N ALA A 3 -30.30 37.37 -14.37
CA ALA A 3 -28.91 37.55 -13.94
C ALA A 3 -28.69 37.34 -12.44
N THR A 4 -29.64 37.77 -11.61
CA THR A 4 -29.63 37.56 -10.15
C THR A 4 -29.80 36.08 -9.79
N HIS A 5 -30.64 35.33 -10.52
CA HIS A 5 -30.76 33.89 -10.32
C HIS A 5 -29.49 33.12 -10.76
N ILE A 6 -28.85 33.53 -11.84
CA ILE A 6 -27.58 32.95 -12.31
C ILE A 6 -26.46 33.19 -11.29
N ALA A 7 -26.34 34.42 -10.75
CA ALA A 7 -25.33 34.75 -9.75
C ALA A 7 -25.52 33.99 -8.43
N LEU A 8 -26.78 33.81 -8.00
CA LEU A 8 -27.12 33.02 -6.81
C LEU A 8 -26.82 31.53 -7.02
N PHE A 9 -27.12 30.99 -8.21
CA PHE A 9 -26.83 29.60 -8.55
C PHE A 9 -25.32 29.33 -8.67
N ALA A 10 -24.56 30.23 -9.28
CA ALA A 10 -23.11 30.11 -9.35
C ALA A 10 -22.45 30.19 -7.97
N SER A 11 -22.95 31.07 -7.09
CA SER A 11 -22.46 31.19 -5.71
C SER A 11 -22.80 29.96 -4.87
N SER A 12 -24.02 29.41 -5.00
CA SER A 12 -24.40 28.20 -4.27
C SER A 12 -23.62 26.96 -4.76
N LEU A 13 -23.37 26.84 -6.07
CA LEU A 13 -22.53 25.79 -6.63
C LEU A 13 -21.07 25.91 -6.17
N ALA A 14 -20.52 27.13 -6.12
CA ALA A 14 -19.17 27.37 -5.62
C ALA A 14 -19.04 27.01 -4.12
N VAL A 15 -20.03 27.36 -3.30
CA VAL A 15 -20.09 26.96 -1.88
C VAL A 15 -20.21 25.44 -1.75
N LEU A 16 -21.04 24.78 -2.57
CA LEU A 16 -21.17 23.33 -2.55
C LEU A 16 -19.86 22.63 -2.92
N LEU A 17 -19.14 23.13 -3.93
CA LEU A 17 -17.83 22.61 -4.34
C LEU A 17 -16.74 22.80 -3.28
N LEU A 18 -16.83 23.86 -2.46
CA LEU A 18 -15.93 24.08 -1.33
C LEU A 18 -16.23 23.16 -0.13
N LEU A 19 -17.47 22.70 0.03
CA LEU A 19 -17.91 21.83 1.12
C LEU A 19 -17.73 20.33 0.84
N VAL A 20 -17.57 19.92 -0.42
CA VAL A 20 -17.25 18.53 -0.76
C VAL A 20 -15.76 18.28 -0.52
N GLN A 21 -15.39 18.05 0.74
CA GLN A 21 -14.06 17.60 1.12
C GLN A 21 -14.13 16.12 1.55
N GLY A 22 -13.65 15.23 0.68
CA GLY A 22 -13.37 13.85 1.06
C GLY A 22 -12.04 13.79 1.81
N SER A 23 -12.08 13.56 3.12
CA SER A 23 -10.86 13.28 3.87
C SER A 23 -10.41 11.83 3.61
N PRO A 24 -9.14 11.59 3.29
CA PRO A 24 -8.65 10.22 3.18
C PRO A 24 -8.81 9.50 4.53
N PRO A 25 -8.90 8.15 4.54
CA PRO A 25 -8.93 7.39 5.78
C PRO A 25 -7.75 7.77 6.68
N GLY A 26 -8.01 7.85 7.99
CA GLY A 26 -6.97 8.09 8.98
C GLY A 26 -5.92 6.96 9.02
N PRO A 27 -4.84 7.12 9.80
CA PRO A 27 -3.80 6.11 9.92
C PRO A 27 -4.36 4.76 10.38
N VAL A 28 -4.08 3.72 9.58
CA VAL A 28 -4.51 2.34 9.85
C VAL A 28 -3.65 1.63 10.90
N VAL A 29 -2.53 2.23 11.30
CA VAL A 29 -1.72 1.79 12.44
C VAL A 29 -1.66 2.92 13.45
N GLN A 30 -2.06 2.63 14.68
CA GLN A 30 -2.07 3.59 15.78
C GLN A 30 -1.30 3.00 16.96
N CYS A 31 -0.23 3.68 17.39
CA CYS A 31 0.65 3.22 18.46
C CYS A 31 0.48 4.08 19.71
N ARG A 32 0.56 3.45 20.89
CA ARG A 32 0.47 4.16 22.17
C ARG A 32 1.77 4.84 22.57
N SER A 33 2.92 4.28 22.15
CA SER A 33 4.24 4.80 22.50
C SER A 33 5.20 4.61 21.33
N GLY A 34 5.57 5.71 20.67
CA GLY A 34 6.42 5.68 19.49
C GLY A 34 5.90 4.68 18.44
N ASN A 35 6.72 3.68 18.12
CA ASN A 35 6.38 2.61 17.19
C ASN A 35 6.02 1.28 17.88
N THR A 36 5.59 1.33 19.15
CA THR A 36 5.30 0.15 19.96
C THR A 36 3.89 0.17 20.55
N ASN A 37 3.40 -1.01 20.92
CA ASN A 37 2.05 -1.23 21.46
C ASN A 37 0.99 -0.61 20.53
N CYS A 38 0.87 -1.20 19.35
CA CYS A 38 0.09 -0.65 18.26
C CYS A 38 -1.18 -1.45 18.00
N THR A 39 -2.16 -0.78 17.43
CA THR A 39 -3.39 -1.35 16.90
C THR A 39 -3.44 -1.14 15.40
N VAL A 40 -3.77 -2.20 14.67
CA VAL A 40 -4.01 -2.18 13.23
C VAL A 40 -5.50 -2.20 12.95
N THR A 41 -5.94 -1.36 12.02
CA THR A 41 -7.30 -1.34 11.47
C THR A 41 -7.23 -1.47 9.94
N ASN A 42 -8.39 -1.46 9.30
CA ASN A 42 -8.49 -1.34 7.85
C ASN A 42 -8.95 0.07 7.47
N GLY A 43 -9.06 0.36 6.18
CA GLY A 43 -9.54 1.65 5.67
C GLY A 43 -10.98 2.01 6.07
N TYR A 44 -11.73 1.07 6.66
CA TYR A 44 -13.08 1.28 7.22
C TYR A 44 -13.05 1.56 8.73
N GLY A 45 -11.88 1.56 9.36
CA GLY A 45 -11.68 1.81 10.78
C GLY A 45 -11.86 0.57 11.68
N ALA A 46 -12.40 -0.54 11.19
CA ALA A 46 -12.57 -1.77 11.95
C ALA A 46 -12.68 -3.01 11.05
N PHE A 47 -12.22 -4.15 11.56
CA PHE A 47 -12.46 -5.45 10.91
C PHE A 47 -13.91 -5.94 11.15
N PRO A 48 -14.47 -6.79 10.26
CA PRO A 48 -15.86 -7.26 10.33
C PRO A 48 -16.22 -7.94 11.65
N ASP A 49 -15.27 -8.68 12.23
CA ASP A 49 -15.43 -9.40 13.50
C ASP A 49 -15.30 -8.49 14.73
N ARG A 50 -15.16 -7.17 14.53
CA ARG A 50 -14.99 -6.12 15.55
C ARG A 50 -13.80 -6.29 16.49
N SER A 51 -12.99 -7.32 16.34
CA SER A 51 -11.90 -7.57 17.26
C SER A 51 -10.63 -6.81 16.87
N THR A 52 -9.93 -6.32 17.88
CA THR A 52 -8.77 -5.46 17.73
C THR A 52 -7.54 -6.25 17.37
N CYS A 53 -6.84 -5.80 16.32
CA CYS A 53 -5.56 -6.36 15.93
C CYS A 53 -4.43 -5.64 16.66
N ARG A 54 -3.98 -6.19 17.79
CA ARG A 54 -2.87 -5.62 18.58
C ARG A 54 -1.55 -6.23 18.17
N VAL A 55 -0.53 -5.40 18.01
CA VAL A 55 0.81 -5.79 17.57
C VAL A 55 1.87 -5.15 18.45
N ALA A 56 3.00 -5.82 18.61
CA ALA A 56 4.06 -5.34 19.50
C ALA A 56 4.69 -4.06 18.97
N ALA A 57 4.96 -4.01 17.66
CA ALA A 57 5.62 -2.89 17.03
C ALA A 57 5.25 -2.72 15.55
N VAL A 58 5.62 -1.57 14.99
CA VAL A 58 5.55 -1.26 13.56
C VAL A 58 6.90 -0.74 13.05
N ALA A 59 7.29 -1.16 11.85
CA ALA A 59 8.42 -0.59 11.11
C ALA A 59 7.90 0.28 9.96
N TYR A 60 8.57 1.40 9.71
CA TYR A 60 8.26 2.32 8.61
C TYR A 60 9.48 2.49 7.69
N PRO A 61 9.89 1.43 6.97
CA PRO A 61 11.02 1.51 6.05
C PRO A 61 10.73 2.54 4.95
N SER A 62 11.76 3.30 4.59
CA SER A 62 11.79 4.28 3.51
C SER A 62 12.72 3.86 2.36
N THR A 63 13.52 2.80 2.59
CA THR A 63 14.43 2.23 1.61
C THR A 63 14.35 0.70 1.61
N GLU A 64 14.85 0.07 0.53
CA GLU A 64 14.95 -1.40 0.47
C GLU A 64 15.88 -1.96 1.55
N GLN A 65 16.94 -1.24 1.91
CA GLN A 65 17.86 -1.65 2.97
C GLN A 65 17.17 -1.66 4.34
N GLU A 66 16.40 -0.62 4.67
CA GLU A 66 15.62 -0.59 5.91
C GLU A 66 14.57 -1.70 5.96
N LEU A 67 13.96 -2.02 4.82
CA LEU A 67 13.02 -3.14 4.72
C LEU A 67 13.72 -4.48 4.99
N LEU A 68 14.89 -4.70 4.39
CA LEU A 68 15.68 -5.92 4.59
C LEU A 68 16.11 -6.08 6.05
N LEU A 69 16.60 -5.01 6.68
CA LEU A 69 16.96 -5.01 8.09
C LEU A 69 15.76 -5.35 8.99
N ALA A 70 14.60 -4.72 8.74
CA ALA A 70 13.39 -5.00 9.52
C ALA A 70 12.93 -6.47 9.40
N VAL A 71 13.01 -7.06 8.20
CA VAL A 71 12.64 -8.46 7.97
C VAL A 71 13.68 -9.41 8.56
N SER A 72 14.97 -9.08 8.48
CA SER A 72 16.06 -9.87 9.06
C SER A 72 15.94 -9.92 10.58
N ASP A 73 15.87 -8.77 11.25
CA ASP A 73 15.76 -8.66 12.71
C ASP A 73 14.55 -9.42 13.26
N ALA A 74 13.40 -9.31 12.60
CA ALA A 74 12.20 -10.01 13.02
C ALA A 74 12.22 -11.50 12.70
N THR A 75 12.98 -11.92 11.68
CA THR A 75 13.24 -13.34 11.40
C THR A 75 14.14 -13.96 12.46
N GLU A 76 15.22 -13.27 12.86
CA GLU A 76 16.10 -13.71 13.95
C GLU A 76 15.35 -13.87 15.27
N LYS A 77 14.41 -12.96 15.55
CA LYS A 77 13.53 -13.02 16.73
C LYS A 77 12.35 -14.00 16.58
N GLN A 78 12.26 -14.71 15.45
CA GLN A 78 11.14 -15.60 15.10
C GLN A 78 9.76 -14.95 15.25
N GLN A 79 9.66 -13.64 15.01
CA GLN A 79 8.42 -12.89 15.17
C GLN A 79 7.49 -13.11 13.98
N HIS A 80 6.18 -13.16 14.25
CA HIS A 80 5.19 -13.07 13.18
C HIS A 80 5.23 -11.67 12.57
N MET A 81 5.25 -11.61 11.24
CA MET A 81 5.32 -10.36 10.49
C MET A 81 4.18 -10.25 9.49
N LYS A 82 3.71 -9.03 9.25
CA LYS A 82 2.82 -8.75 8.13
C LYS A 82 3.04 -7.36 7.54
N ALA A 83 2.96 -7.28 6.22
CA ALA A 83 2.96 -5.99 5.54
C ALA A 83 1.60 -5.30 5.71
N VAL A 84 1.63 -3.99 5.93
CA VAL A 84 0.43 -3.14 5.91
C VAL A 84 0.64 -2.01 4.89
N THR A 85 -0.44 -1.69 4.19
CA THR A 85 -0.47 -0.58 3.23
C THR A 85 -1.04 0.66 3.90
N MET A 86 -0.73 1.85 3.36
CA MET A 86 -1.18 3.13 3.94
C MET A 86 -2.66 3.14 4.34
N TYR A 87 -3.54 2.58 3.51
CA TYR A 87 -4.99 2.58 3.72
C TYR A 87 -5.56 1.21 4.09
N SER A 88 -4.77 0.13 4.06
CA SER A 88 -5.19 -1.23 4.46
C SER A 88 -6.62 -1.57 4.02
N HIS A 89 -6.92 -1.48 2.71
CA HIS A 89 -8.24 -1.78 2.13
C HIS A 89 -8.56 -3.29 2.10
N SER A 90 -8.30 -3.98 3.20
CA SER A 90 -8.58 -5.40 3.38
C SER A 90 -9.76 -5.56 4.33
N ILE A 91 -10.82 -6.22 3.85
CA ILE A 91 -11.96 -6.61 4.68
C ILE A 91 -11.53 -7.69 5.68
N PRO A 92 -10.86 -8.79 5.28
CA PRO A 92 -10.29 -9.75 6.22
C PRO A 92 -9.05 -9.16 6.91
N LYS A 93 -8.64 -9.79 8.02
CA LYS A 93 -7.47 -9.43 8.83
C LYS A 93 -6.12 -9.79 8.21
N LEU A 94 -5.96 -9.56 6.90
CA LEU A 94 -4.73 -9.87 6.19
C LEU A 94 -3.54 -9.03 6.64
N SER A 95 -3.76 -7.85 7.23
CA SER A 95 -2.68 -6.99 7.73
C SER A 95 -2.25 -7.33 9.16
N CYS A 96 -2.93 -8.29 9.82
CA CYS A 96 -2.61 -8.70 11.17
C CYS A 96 -1.51 -9.76 11.16
N PRO A 97 -0.40 -9.56 11.91
CA PRO A 97 0.51 -10.64 12.25
C PRO A 97 -0.29 -11.74 12.97
N GLY A 98 -0.09 -12.99 12.57
CA GLY A 98 -0.61 -14.13 13.33
C GLY A 98 0.07 -14.26 14.70
N GLY A 99 -0.35 -15.25 15.48
CA GLY A 99 0.22 -15.51 16.82
C GLY A 99 -0.53 -14.79 17.95
N PRO A 100 0.07 -14.73 19.15
CA PRO A 100 -0.58 -14.16 20.32
C PRO A 100 -0.86 -12.65 20.16
N SER A 101 -2.01 -12.20 20.68
CA SER A 101 -2.40 -10.79 20.64
C SER A 101 -1.36 -9.90 21.32
N GLY A 102 -1.00 -8.77 20.69
CA GLY A 102 0.00 -7.84 21.20
C GLY A 102 1.44 -8.25 20.90
N GLN A 103 1.65 -9.34 20.16
CA GLN A 103 2.95 -9.74 19.62
C GLN A 103 3.04 -9.48 18.12
N GLY A 104 4.22 -9.71 17.55
CA GLY A 104 4.48 -9.57 16.12
C GLY A 104 4.78 -8.14 15.66
N LEU A 105 5.26 -8.05 14.42
CA LEU A 105 5.71 -6.83 13.78
C LEU A 105 4.86 -6.55 12.54
N VAL A 106 4.45 -5.30 12.39
CA VAL A 106 3.83 -4.82 11.16
C VAL A 106 4.84 -4.00 10.38
N ILE A 107 4.95 -4.23 9.08
CA ILE A 107 5.84 -3.48 8.20
C ILE A 107 4.98 -2.57 7.32
N SER A 108 4.99 -1.27 7.61
CA SER A 108 4.22 -0.28 6.85
C SER A 108 4.95 0.14 5.60
N THR A 109 4.28 -0.04 4.46
CA THR A 109 4.76 0.41 3.16
C THR A 109 4.51 1.89 2.89
N GLN A 110 3.95 2.65 3.85
CA GLN A 110 3.53 4.04 3.58
C GLN A 110 4.65 4.98 3.11
N ARG A 111 5.91 4.66 3.46
CA ARG A 111 7.11 5.45 3.08
C ARG A 111 7.87 4.86 1.89
N LEU A 112 7.43 3.69 1.40
CA LEU A 112 7.93 3.05 0.18
C LEU A 112 6.96 3.38 -0.96
N ASN A 113 6.83 4.65 -1.32
CA ASN A 113 5.77 5.14 -2.21
C ASN A 113 6.28 5.97 -3.41
N ARG A 114 7.55 5.85 -3.80
CA ARG A 114 8.13 6.63 -4.91
C ARG A 114 8.16 5.88 -6.25
N SER A 115 8.30 6.65 -7.34
CA SER A 115 8.77 6.14 -8.63
C SER A 115 10.29 5.98 -8.60
N VAL A 116 10.79 4.81 -8.96
CA VAL A 116 12.20 4.44 -8.85
C VAL A 116 12.91 4.62 -10.18
N THR A 117 12.32 4.14 -11.27
CA THR A 117 12.89 4.28 -12.62
C THR A 117 11.80 4.53 -13.66
N VAL A 118 12.18 5.25 -14.72
CA VAL A 118 11.34 5.48 -15.89
C VAL A 118 12.19 5.25 -17.13
N ASP A 119 11.86 4.21 -17.88
CA ASP A 119 12.47 3.88 -19.16
C ASP A 119 11.44 4.12 -20.28
N MET A 120 11.63 5.22 -21.01
CA MET A 120 10.74 5.60 -22.11
C MET A 120 11.01 4.80 -23.39
N ALA A 121 12.18 4.21 -23.57
CA ALA A 121 12.49 3.40 -24.75
C ALA A 121 11.68 2.10 -24.75
N THR A 122 11.44 1.55 -23.56
CA THR A 122 10.65 0.33 -23.37
C THR A 122 9.25 0.58 -22.82
N SER A 123 8.88 1.84 -22.55
CA SER A 123 7.62 2.23 -21.89
C SER A 123 7.41 1.53 -20.54
N ARG A 124 8.48 1.42 -19.75
CA ARG A 124 8.48 0.73 -18.44
C ARG A 124 8.78 1.70 -17.32
N MET A 125 7.99 1.59 -16.25
CA MET A 125 8.20 2.36 -15.03
C MET A 125 8.29 1.40 -13.85
N THR A 126 9.20 1.68 -12.93
CA THR A 126 9.34 0.93 -11.67
C THR A 126 8.87 1.81 -10.52
N PHE A 127 8.05 1.23 -9.65
CA PHE A 127 7.51 1.91 -8.48
C PHE A 127 7.70 1.07 -7.24
N GLU A 128 7.74 1.73 -6.09
CA GLU A 128 7.71 1.05 -4.80
C GLU A 128 6.29 0.57 -4.45
N ALA A 129 6.20 -0.52 -3.69
CA ALA A 129 4.94 -1.22 -3.43
C ALA A 129 3.88 -0.38 -2.70
N GLY A 130 4.28 0.63 -1.93
CA GLY A 130 3.40 1.52 -1.20
C GLY A 130 2.82 2.69 -2.02
N ILE A 131 3.22 2.86 -3.29
CA ILE A 131 2.64 3.90 -4.14
C ILE A 131 1.14 3.67 -4.31
N THR A 132 0.35 4.74 -4.24
CA THR A 132 -1.09 4.65 -4.54
C THR A 132 -1.30 4.51 -6.04
N LEU A 133 -2.37 3.83 -6.44
CA LEU A 133 -2.74 3.71 -7.84
C LEU A 133 -2.95 5.08 -8.48
N ARG A 134 -3.50 6.05 -7.74
CA ARG A 134 -3.63 7.43 -8.23
C ARG A 134 -2.27 8.06 -8.55
N ALA A 135 -1.33 8.04 -7.60
CA ALA A 135 -0.01 8.63 -7.81
C ALA A 135 0.77 7.93 -8.93
N LEU A 136 0.59 6.61 -9.08
CA LEU A 136 1.14 5.85 -10.21
C LEU A 136 0.58 6.33 -11.54
N LEU A 137 -0.74 6.48 -11.65
CA LEU A 137 -1.41 6.95 -12.87
C LEU A 137 -0.99 8.37 -13.22
N ASP A 138 -0.92 9.27 -12.23
CA ASP A 138 -0.47 10.65 -12.42
C ASP A 138 0.99 10.71 -12.91
N ALA A 139 1.87 9.89 -12.32
CA ALA A 139 3.27 9.79 -12.74
C ALA A 139 3.43 9.22 -14.17
N ALA A 140 2.63 8.22 -14.53
CA ALA A 140 2.59 7.68 -15.88
C ALA A 140 2.07 8.70 -16.90
N ALA A 141 0.96 9.38 -16.57
CA ALA A 141 0.34 10.38 -17.43
C ALA A 141 1.27 11.57 -17.69
N ALA A 142 2.05 12.00 -16.69
CA ALA A 142 3.08 13.03 -16.83
C ALA A 142 4.17 12.67 -17.85
N ARG A 143 4.27 11.39 -18.25
CA ARG A 143 5.20 10.87 -19.26
C ARG A 143 4.50 10.35 -20.51
N GLY A 144 3.20 10.62 -20.67
CA GLY A 144 2.42 10.14 -21.81
C GLY A 144 2.15 8.63 -21.79
N LEU A 145 2.32 7.98 -20.64
CA LEU A 145 2.03 6.56 -20.44
C LEU A 145 0.70 6.40 -19.69
N ALA A 146 0.03 5.27 -19.93
CA ALA A 146 -1.20 4.93 -19.23
C ALA A 146 -1.30 3.42 -19.03
N LEU A 147 -1.99 3.01 -17.95
CA LEU A 147 -2.45 1.64 -17.83
C LEU A 147 -3.68 1.44 -18.74
N PRO A 148 -3.76 0.35 -19.52
CA PRO A 148 -4.91 0.08 -20.37
C PRO A 148 -6.18 -0.15 -19.53
N HIS A 149 -6.02 -0.72 -18.34
CA HIS A 149 -7.09 -0.95 -17.39
C HIS A 149 -6.60 -0.59 -15.98
N SER A 150 -7.48 0.02 -15.19
CA SER A 150 -7.22 0.32 -13.79
C SER A 150 -8.51 0.19 -12.99
N PRO A 151 -8.46 -0.34 -11.75
CA PRO A 151 -9.58 -0.26 -10.84
C PRO A 151 -10.10 1.18 -10.72
N TYR A 152 -11.42 1.34 -10.61
CA TYR A 152 -12.03 2.65 -10.38
C TYR A 152 -11.59 3.26 -9.03
N TRP A 153 -11.33 2.41 -8.03
CA TRP A 153 -10.86 2.84 -6.72
C TRP A 153 -9.34 3.07 -6.71
N GLN A 154 -8.93 4.32 -6.85
CA GLN A 154 -7.50 4.67 -6.97
C GLN A 154 -6.78 4.87 -5.62
N GLY A 155 -7.49 4.71 -4.50
CA GLY A 155 -6.94 4.77 -3.15
C GLY A 155 -6.23 3.49 -2.68
N MET A 156 -6.08 2.48 -3.54
CA MET A 156 -5.31 1.28 -3.21
C MET A 156 -3.82 1.45 -3.53
N THR A 157 -2.96 0.68 -2.87
CA THR A 157 -1.52 0.67 -3.17
C THR A 157 -1.18 -0.41 -4.21
N LEU A 158 -0.10 -0.21 -4.96
CA LEU A 158 0.36 -1.16 -5.96
C LEU A 158 0.64 -2.55 -5.36
N GLY A 159 1.32 -2.61 -4.21
CA GLY A 159 1.61 -3.86 -3.50
C GLY A 159 0.35 -4.57 -3.02
N GLY A 160 -0.64 -3.83 -2.52
CA GLY A 160 -1.94 -4.38 -2.15
C GLY A 160 -2.70 -4.95 -3.36
N LEU A 161 -2.71 -4.22 -4.47
CA LEU A 161 -3.32 -4.65 -5.73
C LEU A 161 -2.67 -5.96 -6.24
N LEU A 162 -1.34 -6.00 -6.31
CA LEU A 162 -0.56 -7.16 -6.77
C LEU A 162 -0.68 -8.39 -5.84
N SER A 163 -0.92 -8.17 -4.54
CA SER A 163 -1.11 -9.23 -3.56
C SER A 163 -2.49 -9.90 -3.63
N THR A 164 -3.41 -9.35 -4.42
CA THR A 164 -4.77 -9.88 -4.60
C THR A 164 -4.99 -10.31 -6.04
N TRP A 165 -6.07 -11.04 -6.27
CA TRP A 165 -6.47 -11.48 -7.61
C TRP A 165 -6.82 -10.31 -8.55
N LEU A 166 -7.13 -9.12 -7.99
CA LEU A 166 -7.49 -7.93 -8.75
C LEU A 166 -6.42 -7.50 -9.74
N ALA A 167 -5.14 -7.74 -9.46
CA ALA A 167 -4.07 -7.42 -10.40
C ALA A 167 -4.19 -8.18 -11.73
N ARG A 168 -4.71 -9.41 -11.72
CA ARG A 168 -4.95 -10.20 -12.94
C ARG A 168 -6.19 -9.70 -13.69
N GLU A 169 -7.25 -9.41 -12.95
CA GLU A 169 -8.50 -8.91 -13.53
C GLU A 169 -8.30 -7.59 -14.30
N PHE A 170 -7.51 -6.69 -13.72
CA PHE A 170 -7.23 -5.37 -14.33
C PHE A 170 -5.99 -5.37 -15.23
N GLY A 171 -5.50 -6.53 -15.66
CA GLY A 171 -4.38 -6.58 -16.61
C GLY A 171 -3.03 -6.10 -16.06
N VAL A 172 -2.95 -5.74 -14.77
CA VAL A 172 -1.75 -5.17 -14.14
C VAL A 172 -0.68 -6.24 -13.95
N ARG A 173 -1.09 -7.48 -13.64
CA ARG A 173 -0.18 -8.63 -13.50
C ARG A 173 0.48 -8.97 -14.84
N GLU A 174 -0.27 -8.90 -15.94
CA GLU A 174 0.14 -9.24 -17.30
C GLU A 174 1.11 -8.20 -17.87
N ARG A 175 1.07 -6.96 -17.35
CA ARG A 175 2.01 -5.89 -17.67
C ARG A 175 3.17 -5.78 -16.68
N LEU A 176 3.16 -6.58 -15.62
CA LEU A 176 4.24 -6.62 -14.65
C LEU A 176 5.47 -7.24 -15.31
N GLY A 177 6.46 -6.39 -15.54
CA GLY A 177 7.69 -6.80 -16.19
C GLY A 177 8.73 -7.42 -15.25
N GLY A 178 8.48 -7.40 -13.94
CA GLY A 178 9.32 -7.93 -12.88
C GLY A 178 8.94 -7.33 -11.52
N ALA A 179 9.35 -7.99 -10.44
CA ALA A 179 9.14 -7.49 -9.07
C ALA A 179 10.33 -7.84 -8.17
N ARG A 180 10.61 -6.98 -7.19
CA ARG A 180 11.56 -7.28 -6.11
C ARG A 180 10.79 -7.65 -4.86
N ILE A 181 11.03 -8.85 -4.33
CA ILE A 181 10.27 -9.41 -3.21
C ILE A 181 11.23 -9.63 -2.04
N CYS A 182 10.90 -9.08 -0.87
CA CYS A 182 11.56 -9.40 0.38
C CYS A 182 10.75 -10.47 1.10
N GLY A 183 11.38 -11.59 1.44
CA GLY A 183 10.74 -12.73 2.10
C GLY A 183 11.66 -13.37 3.12
N ARG A 184 11.09 -14.20 4.00
CA ARG A 184 11.83 -15.08 4.89
C ARG A 184 12.41 -16.23 4.06
N ASP A 185 13.68 -16.57 4.24
CA ASP A 185 14.23 -17.81 3.70
C ASP A 185 13.64 -18.99 4.50
N GLU A 186 12.54 -19.54 3.99
CA GLU A 186 12.03 -20.84 4.41
C GLU A 186 12.86 -21.89 3.67
N ALA A 187 13.66 -22.68 4.41
CA ALA A 187 14.40 -23.80 3.85
C ALA A 187 13.41 -24.82 3.24
N GLY A 188 13.13 -24.70 1.94
CA GLY A 188 12.33 -25.70 1.21
C GLY A 188 11.28 -25.20 0.22
N GLY A 189 11.12 -23.90 -0.04
CA GLY A 189 10.14 -23.51 -1.06
C GLY A 189 10.14 -22.04 -1.44
N SER A 190 10.83 -21.68 -2.53
CA SER A 190 10.53 -20.45 -3.24
C SER A 190 10.48 -20.72 -4.73
N LYS A 191 9.26 -20.76 -5.28
CA LYS A 191 9.04 -20.64 -6.72
C LYS A 191 8.89 -19.15 -7.03
N SER A 192 9.98 -18.51 -7.43
CA SER A 192 9.94 -17.19 -8.06
C SER A 192 9.44 -17.33 -9.49
N GLY A 193 8.47 -16.49 -9.89
CA GLY A 193 8.04 -16.38 -11.28
C GLY A 193 9.10 -15.70 -12.17
N PRO A 194 8.97 -15.77 -13.51
CA PRO A 194 9.89 -15.10 -14.42
C PRO A 194 9.95 -13.59 -14.14
N GLY A 195 11.15 -13.06 -13.90
CA GLY A 195 11.36 -11.62 -13.64
C GLY A 195 11.22 -11.18 -12.17
N GLU A 196 10.92 -12.10 -11.25
CA GLU A 196 10.96 -11.83 -9.81
C GLU A 196 12.39 -11.98 -9.27
N ARG A 197 12.89 -10.97 -8.55
CA ARG A 197 14.17 -11.03 -7.83
C ARG A 197 13.88 -11.02 -6.33
N ILE A 198 14.31 -12.07 -5.64
CA ILE A 198 14.25 -12.11 -4.19
C ILE A 198 15.41 -11.27 -3.66
N LEU A 199 15.10 -10.24 -2.87
CA LEU A 199 16.12 -9.47 -2.16
C LEU A 199 16.60 -10.31 -0.99
N ARG A 200 17.90 -10.62 -0.99
CA ARG A 200 18.60 -11.33 0.09
C ARG A 200 19.68 -10.43 0.66
N GLN A 201 19.86 -10.53 1.97
CA GLN A 201 21.06 -10.01 2.61
C GLN A 201 22.00 -11.20 2.79
N ASP A 202 23.11 -11.19 2.05
CA ASP A 202 24.19 -12.15 2.31
C ASP A 202 24.72 -11.87 3.72
N ARG A 203 24.78 -12.93 4.52
CA ARG A 203 25.18 -12.87 5.93
C ARG A 203 26.68 -12.63 6.06
#